data_AF-A0A1C5L5J7-F1
#
_entry.id   AF-A0A1C5L5J7-F1
#
_cell.length_a   1.000
_cell.length_b   1.000
_cell.length_c   1.000
_cell.angle_alpha   90.00
_cell.angle_beta   90.00
_cell.angle_gamma   90.00
#
_symmetry.space_group_name_H-M   'P 1'
#
loop_
_entity.id
_entity.type
_entity.pdbx_description
1 polymer ?
#
loop_
_entity_poly.entity_id
_entity_poly.type
_entity_poly.pdbx_seq_one_letter_code
_entity_poly.pdbx_strand_id
1 'polypeptide(L)'
;MEKETIHSCVDCGTQNCKFKDRTYPDFCLTTALTEEDKEWALERYDEGNNRQIMIASAEVEYEGYCQWTRVQEIMEFARKINAKRIGIANCIGLINEARIFAKILRANGFEVYSVICKVAGQAKTSMGIPAECEKIGPAMCNPIMQARLLNKAQTDLNVVIGLCVGHDSLFYKYSDAYVTTLVTKDRVTGNNPVAALYTANSYYHKKFFKDNK
;
A
#
# COMPACT_ATOMS: atom_id res chain seq x y z
N MET A 1 30.79 -22.13 9.48
CA MET A 1 30.52 -20.86 10.18
C MET A 1 29.02 -20.76 10.33
N GLU A 2 28.50 -20.92 11.54
CA GLU A 2 27.09 -20.62 11.82
C GLU A 2 26.88 -19.14 11.49
N LYS A 3 25.89 -18.84 10.64
CA LYS A 3 25.49 -17.45 10.41
C LYS A 3 24.86 -16.95 11.69
N GLU A 4 25.47 -15.94 12.30
CA GLU A 4 24.85 -15.20 13.39
C GLU A 4 23.49 -14.70 12.94
N THR A 5 22.45 -15.04 13.68
CA THR A 5 21.08 -14.63 13.35
C THR A 5 20.85 -13.25 13.95
N ILE A 6 20.65 -12.26 13.08
CA ILE A 6 20.33 -10.90 13.50
C ILE A 6 18.85 -10.84 13.85
N HIS A 7 18.54 -10.66 15.14
CA HIS A 7 17.17 -10.48 15.62
C HIS A 7 16.66 -9.05 15.33
N SER A 8 15.37 -8.93 15.04
CA SER A 8 14.69 -7.68 14.68
C SER A 8 13.24 -7.66 15.17
N CYS A 9 12.46 -6.63 14.80
CA CYS A 9 11.06 -6.50 15.23
C CYS A 9 10.18 -7.72 14.95
N VAL A 10 10.46 -8.51 13.90
CA VAL A 10 9.67 -9.71 13.57
C VAL A 10 9.92 -10.88 14.53
N ASP A 11 11.01 -10.83 15.30
CA ASP A 11 11.35 -11.81 16.34
C ASP A 11 10.79 -11.41 17.72
N CYS A 12 10.24 -10.19 17.84
CA CYS A 12 9.68 -9.67 19.08
C CYS A 12 8.22 -10.13 19.29
N GLY A 13 7.95 -10.83 20.39
CA GLY A 13 6.61 -11.29 20.78
C GLY A 13 5.88 -10.44 21.83
N THR A 14 6.52 -9.42 22.42
CA THR A 14 5.97 -8.71 23.60
C THR A 14 4.99 -7.60 23.24
N GLN A 15 5.15 -6.98 22.07
CA GLN A 15 4.38 -5.80 21.62
C GLN A 15 4.36 -4.65 22.64
N ASN A 16 5.38 -4.56 23.50
CA ASN A 16 5.42 -3.60 24.60
C ASN A 16 5.61 -2.16 24.13
N CYS A 17 6.04 -1.93 22.88
CA CYS A 17 6.21 -0.60 22.26
C CYS A 17 4.93 0.23 22.18
N LYS A 18 3.74 -0.37 22.33
CA LYS A 18 2.48 0.38 22.46
C LYS A 18 2.28 0.98 23.87
N PHE A 19 3.06 0.55 24.84
CA PHE A 19 3.06 1.04 26.22
C PHE A 19 4.36 1.79 26.50
N LYS A 20 4.30 2.87 27.28
CA LYS A 20 5.44 3.76 27.48
C LYS A 20 6.40 3.32 28.60
N ASP A 21 6.02 2.33 29.39
CA ASP A 21 6.59 2.03 30.70
C ASP A 21 6.91 0.53 30.93
N ARG A 22 6.99 -0.25 29.85
CA ARG A 22 7.22 -1.70 29.91
C ARG A 22 8.65 -2.09 29.53
N THR A 23 8.99 -3.36 29.77
CA THR A 23 10.29 -3.94 29.45
C THR A 23 10.43 -4.27 27.97
N TYR A 24 11.65 -4.14 27.44
CA TYR A 24 12.00 -4.38 26.04
C TYR A 24 13.09 -5.46 25.95
N PRO A 25 13.12 -6.28 24.88
CA PRO A 25 14.23 -7.20 24.66
C PRO A 25 15.52 -6.44 24.28
N ASP A 26 16.68 -7.05 24.49
CA ASP A 26 17.99 -6.41 24.25
C ASP A 26 18.20 -5.95 22.80
N PHE A 27 17.58 -6.64 21.83
CA PHE A 27 17.64 -6.29 20.41
C PHE A 27 16.57 -5.26 19.97
N CYS A 28 15.81 -4.68 20.92
CA CYS A 28 14.72 -3.77 20.59
C CYS A 28 15.25 -2.47 19.97
N LEU A 29 14.73 -2.13 18.78
CA LEU A 29 15.08 -0.88 18.11
C LEU A 29 14.73 0.34 18.98
N THR A 30 13.58 0.33 19.69
CA THR A 30 13.16 1.47 20.54
C THR A 30 14.23 1.89 21.56
N THR A 31 14.91 0.93 22.18
CA THR A 31 15.95 1.19 23.20
C THR A 31 17.33 1.39 22.60
N ALA A 32 17.56 0.96 21.36
CA ALA A 32 18.83 1.06 20.66
C ALA A 32 18.94 2.27 19.70
N LEU A 33 17.86 3.04 19.51
CA LEU A 33 17.85 4.23 18.66
C LEU A 33 18.74 5.35 19.21
N THR A 34 19.50 5.97 18.31
CA THR A 34 20.26 7.19 18.62
C THR A 34 19.31 8.39 18.73
N GLU A 35 19.72 9.44 19.45
CA GLU A 35 18.97 10.71 19.43
C GLU A 35 18.98 11.34 18.03
N GLU A 36 20.06 11.16 17.26
CA GLU A 36 20.17 11.61 15.86
C GLU A 36 19.06 11.01 14.98
N ASP A 37 18.81 9.70 15.06
CA ASP A 37 17.74 9.05 14.30
C ASP A 37 16.34 9.57 14.69
N LYS A 38 16.14 9.89 15.98
CA LYS A 38 14.87 10.43 16.49
C LYS A 38 14.64 11.84 15.96
N GLU A 39 15.66 12.70 16.05
CA GLU A 39 15.62 14.07 15.55
C GLU A 39 15.39 14.09 14.03
N TRP A 40 16.15 13.28 13.28
CA TRP A 40 15.99 13.13 11.84
C TRP A 40 14.56 12.77 11.43
N ALA A 41 13.92 11.84 12.13
CA ALA A 41 12.53 11.47 11.86
C ALA A 41 11.54 12.60 12.19
N LEU A 42 11.78 13.34 13.27
CA LEU A 42 10.91 14.46 13.68
C LEU A 42 10.94 15.61 12.68
N GLU A 43 12.13 15.98 12.18
CA GLU A 43 12.30 17.03 11.18
C GLU A 43 11.53 16.73 9.89
N ARG A 44 11.47 15.46 9.49
CA ARG A 44 10.77 15.04 8.25
C ARG A 44 9.26 15.16 8.35
N TYR A 45 8.68 15.18 9.54
CA TYR A 45 7.26 15.51 9.67
C TYR A 45 6.97 16.96 9.28
N ASP A 46 7.97 17.86 9.34
CA ASP A 46 7.84 19.25 8.92
C ASP A 46 8.07 19.46 7.41
N GLU A 47 8.42 18.40 6.66
CA GLU A 47 8.48 18.44 5.21
C GLU A 47 7.07 18.36 4.59
N GLY A 48 6.73 19.35 3.75
CA GLY A 48 5.45 19.39 3.03
C GLY A 48 4.26 19.36 3.99
N ASN A 49 3.40 18.36 3.84
CA ASN A 49 2.23 18.14 4.69
C ASN A 49 2.31 16.84 5.50
N ASN A 50 3.51 16.27 5.69
CA ASN A 50 3.72 15.02 6.43
C ASN A 50 3.08 15.05 7.84
N ARG A 51 3.25 16.15 8.60
CA ARG A 51 2.64 16.31 9.93
C ARG A 51 1.11 16.27 9.87
N GLN A 52 0.49 16.93 8.89
CA GLN A 52 -0.96 16.89 8.70
C GLN A 52 -1.44 15.47 8.38
N ILE A 53 -0.72 14.75 7.50
CA ILE A 53 -1.02 13.35 7.17
C ILE A 53 -0.95 12.45 8.40
N MET A 54 0.07 12.61 9.23
CA MET A 54 0.25 11.81 10.45
C MET A 54 -0.87 12.05 11.46
N ILE A 55 -1.24 13.31 11.68
CA ILE A 55 -2.36 13.69 12.57
C ILE A 55 -3.68 13.11 12.05
N ALA A 56 -3.99 13.33 10.76
CA ALA A 56 -5.22 12.81 10.15
C ALA A 56 -5.30 11.28 10.23
N SER A 57 -4.16 10.58 10.10
CA SER A 57 -4.11 9.12 10.23
C SER A 57 -4.49 8.65 11.64
N ALA A 58 -3.96 9.31 12.67
CA ALA A 58 -4.27 8.98 14.07
C ALA A 58 -5.74 9.31 14.44
N GLU A 59 -6.28 10.41 13.92
CA GLU A 59 -7.69 10.77 14.13
C GLU A 59 -8.63 9.75 13.47
N VAL A 60 -8.35 9.31 12.24
CA VAL A 60 -9.17 8.29 11.56
C VAL A 60 -9.14 6.96 12.30
N GLU A 61 -7.96 6.54 12.80
CA GLU A 61 -7.84 5.35 13.63
C GLU A 61 -8.72 5.46 14.88
N TYR A 62 -8.60 6.56 15.62
CA TYR A 62 -9.34 6.77 16.86
C TYR A 62 -10.86 6.82 16.66
N GLU A 63 -11.33 7.61 15.69
CA GLU A 63 -12.75 7.81 15.43
C GLU A 63 -13.42 6.56 14.82
N GLY A 64 -12.69 5.83 13.98
CA GLY A 64 -13.19 4.70 13.22
C GLY A 64 -12.87 3.32 13.80
N TYR A 65 -12.19 3.26 14.95
CA TYR A 65 -11.59 2.03 15.47
C TYR A 65 -12.58 0.86 15.54
N CYS A 66 -12.32 -0.19 14.75
CA CYS A 66 -13.18 -1.38 14.63
C CYS A 66 -14.63 -1.10 14.19
N GLN A 67 -14.93 0.08 13.64
CA GLN A 67 -16.26 0.48 13.16
C GLN A 67 -16.27 0.75 11.65
N TRP A 68 -15.22 1.38 11.14
CA TRP A 68 -15.14 1.78 9.74
C TRP A 68 -14.47 0.73 8.86
N THR A 69 -15.04 0.51 7.69
CA THR A 69 -14.37 -0.23 6.62
C THR A 69 -13.23 0.62 6.03
N ARG A 70 -12.26 -0.01 5.36
CA ARG A 70 -11.19 0.71 4.62
C ARG A 70 -11.74 1.73 3.62
N VAL A 71 -12.90 1.49 3.01
CA VAL A 71 -13.55 2.46 2.12
C VAL A 71 -13.96 3.72 2.89
N GLN A 72 -14.53 3.57 4.08
CA GLN A 72 -14.89 4.69 4.97
C GLN A 72 -13.64 5.40 5.48
N GLU A 73 -12.63 4.66 5.98
CA GLU A 73 -11.36 5.24 6.42
C GLU A 73 -10.71 6.12 5.34
N ILE A 74 -10.71 5.67 4.07
CA ILE A 74 -10.18 6.48 2.96
C ILE A 74 -10.97 7.76 2.76
N MET A 75 -12.31 7.72 2.86
CA MET A 75 -13.14 8.92 2.72
C MET A 75 -12.92 9.90 3.89
N GLU A 76 -12.88 9.42 5.13
CA GLU A 76 -12.66 10.28 6.30
C GLU A 76 -11.24 10.87 6.31
N PHE A 77 -10.24 10.05 5.96
CA PHE A 77 -8.88 10.51 5.77
C PHE A 77 -8.80 11.60 4.69
N ALA A 78 -9.41 11.38 3.52
CA ALA A 78 -9.46 12.35 2.44
C ALA A 78 -10.08 13.69 2.90
N ARG A 79 -11.16 13.67 3.69
CA ARG A 79 -11.76 14.91 4.23
C ARG A 79 -10.80 15.64 5.17
N LYS A 80 -10.14 14.95 6.09
CA LYS A 80 -9.22 15.55 7.07
C LYS A 80 -7.99 16.20 6.42
N ILE A 81 -7.54 15.67 5.29
CA ILE A 81 -6.44 16.26 4.51
C ILE A 81 -6.92 17.27 3.46
N ASN A 82 -8.21 17.59 3.44
CA ASN A 82 -8.87 18.48 2.46
C ASN A 82 -8.73 18.02 0.99
N ALA A 83 -8.61 16.72 0.76
CA ALA A 83 -8.60 16.15 -0.59
C ALA A 83 -9.98 16.26 -1.23
N LYS A 84 -10.05 16.88 -2.40
CA LYS A 84 -11.27 17.03 -3.20
C LYS A 84 -11.31 16.03 -4.35
N ARG A 85 -10.18 15.86 -5.04
CA ARG A 85 -10.03 14.98 -6.19
C ARG A 85 -9.24 13.74 -5.83
N ILE A 86 -9.91 12.60 -5.82
CA ILE A 86 -9.30 11.31 -5.56
C ILE A 86 -8.96 10.63 -6.89
N GLY A 87 -7.69 10.30 -7.04
CA GLY A 87 -7.18 9.50 -8.13
C GLY A 87 -7.33 8.00 -7.88
N ILE A 88 -7.66 7.23 -8.90
CA ILE A 88 -7.74 5.77 -8.83
C ILE A 88 -6.82 5.14 -9.86
N ALA A 89 -5.76 4.49 -9.40
CA ALA A 89 -4.89 3.66 -10.23
C ALA A 89 -5.33 2.20 -10.11
N ASN A 90 -6.01 1.67 -11.14
CA ASN A 90 -6.61 0.34 -11.07
C ASN A 90 -6.04 -0.65 -12.09
N CYS A 91 -6.06 -1.92 -11.73
CA CYS A 91 -5.84 -2.99 -12.69
C CYS A 91 -7.07 -3.21 -13.57
N ILE A 92 -6.84 -3.57 -14.84
CA ILE A 92 -7.92 -3.97 -15.76
C ILE A 92 -8.76 -5.14 -15.23
N GLY A 93 -8.13 -6.05 -14.49
CA GLY A 93 -8.82 -7.20 -13.88
C GLY A 93 -9.72 -6.83 -12.70
N LEU A 94 -9.64 -5.60 -12.18
CA LEU A 94 -10.50 -5.10 -11.10
C LEU A 94 -11.21 -3.79 -11.51
N ILE A 95 -11.57 -3.66 -12.79
CA ILE A 95 -12.26 -2.48 -13.29
C ILE A 95 -13.65 -2.31 -12.66
N ASN A 96 -14.32 -3.41 -12.31
CA ASN A 96 -15.65 -3.36 -11.71
C ASN A 96 -15.59 -2.78 -10.28
N GLU A 97 -14.64 -3.25 -9.47
CA GLU A 97 -14.36 -2.77 -8.13
C GLU A 97 -13.96 -1.29 -8.16
N ALA A 98 -13.09 -0.90 -9.10
CA ALA A 98 -12.72 0.50 -9.30
C ALA A 98 -13.92 1.38 -9.67
N ARG A 99 -14.85 0.89 -10.52
CA ARG A 99 -16.08 1.60 -10.88
C ARG A 99 -17.03 1.74 -9.68
N ILE A 100 -17.15 0.70 -8.85
CA ILE A 100 -17.97 0.75 -7.62
C ILE A 100 -17.40 1.78 -6.66
N PHE A 101 -16.09 1.72 -6.39
CA PHE A 101 -15.43 2.69 -5.52
C PHE A 101 -15.56 4.12 -6.04
N ALA A 102 -15.36 4.34 -7.35
CA ALA A 102 -15.56 5.65 -7.96
C ALA A 102 -17.00 6.17 -7.83
N LYS A 103 -18.02 5.30 -7.88
CA LYS A 103 -19.42 5.68 -7.62
C LYS A 103 -19.64 6.07 -6.17
N ILE A 104 -19.10 5.31 -5.22
CA ILE A 104 -19.19 5.60 -3.78
C ILE A 104 -18.57 6.97 -3.49
N LEU A 105 -17.36 7.23 -3.99
CA LEU A 105 -16.68 8.51 -3.81
C LEU A 105 -17.48 9.69 -4.36
N ARG A 106 -17.99 9.58 -5.61
CA ARG A 106 -18.82 10.63 -6.22
C ARG A 106 -20.10 10.87 -5.44
N ALA A 107 -20.75 9.81 -4.96
CA ALA A 107 -21.94 9.92 -4.11
C ALA A 107 -21.66 10.62 -2.76
N ASN A 108 -20.40 10.67 -2.34
CA ASN A 108 -19.95 11.33 -1.11
C ASN A 108 -19.25 12.67 -1.37
N GLY A 109 -19.42 13.26 -2.56
CA GLY A 109 -18.99 14.63 -2.88
C GLY A 109 -17.54 14.78 -3.36
N PHE A 110 -16.82 13.67 -3.60
CA PHE A 110 -15.47 13.73 -4.16
C PHE A 110 -15.48 13.80 -5.69
N GLU A 111 -14.53 14.54 -6.25
CA GLU A 111 -14.16 14.38 -7.65
C GLU A 111 -13.32 13.11 -7.83
N VAL A 112 -13.54 12.39 -8.94
CA VAL A 112 -12.85 11.11 -9.16
C VAL A 112 -12.30 11.02 -10.56
N TYR A 113 -10.99 10.79 -10.65
CA TYR A 113 -10.28 10.54 -11.91
C TYR A 113 -9.57 9.18 -11.82
N SER A 114 -9.72 8.33 -12.83
CA SER A 114 -9.16 6.97 -12.81
C SER A 114 -8.31 6.70 -14.03
N VAL A 115 -7.18 6.01 -13.83
CA VAL A 115 -6.31 5.54 -14.91
C VAL A 115 -6.11 4.04 -14.78
N ILE A 116 -6.44 3.31 -15.85
CA ILE A 116 -6.33 1.85 -15.92
C ILE A 116 -4.91 1.40 -16.24
N CYS A 117 -4.50 0.24 -15.72
CA CYS A 117 -3.12 -0.23 -15.83
C CYS A 117 -2.61 -0.44 -17.25
N LYS A 118 -3.48 -0.64 -18.24
CA LYS A 118 -3.12 -0.85 -19.66
C LYS A 118 -3.07 0.43 -20.47
N VAL A 119 -3.11 1.60 -19.83
CA VAL A 119 -3.01 2.89 -20.50
C VAL A 119 -1.77 2.93 -21.42
N ALA A 120 -1.92 3.58 -22.58
CA ALA A 120 -1.02 3.57 -23.74
C ALA A 120 -1.00 2.27 -24.59
N GLY A 121 -1.44 1.12 -24.07
CA GLY A 121 -1.57 -0.12 -24.86
C GLY A 121 -0.27 -0.66 -25.44
N GLN A 122 0.88 -0.25 -24.90
CA GLN A 122 2.21 -0.59 -25.41
C GLN A 122 2.47 -2.10 -25.33
N ALA A 123 3.11 -2.67 -26.36
CA ALA A 123 3.45 -4.10 -26.38
C ALA A 123 4.50 -4.43 -25.31
N LYS A 124 4.36 -5.60 -24.67
CA LYS A 124 5.32 -6.08 -23.65
C LYS A 124 6.74 -6.19 -24.19
N THR A 125 6.87 -6.76 -25.38
CA THR A 125 8.15 -6.95 -26.08
C THR A 125 8.93 -5.65 -26.29
N SER A 126 8.24 -4.50 -26.43
CA SER A 126 8.92 -3.20 -26.59
C SER A 126 9.72 -2.73 -25.38
N MET A 127 9.51 -3.35 -24.21
CA MET A 127 10.24 -3.05 -22.96
C MET A 127 11.25 -4.15 -22.60
N GLY A 128 11.53 -5.08 -23.52
CA GLY A 128 12.37 -6.24 -23.24
C GLY A 128 11.70 -7.32 -22.38
N ILE A 129 10.36 -7.26 -22.22
CA ILE A 129 9.62 -8.33 -21.54
C ILE A 129 9.55 -9.54 -22.49
N PRO A 130 9.85 -10.77 -22.03
CA PRO A 130 9.84 -11.95 -22.88
C PRO A 130 8.50 -12.17 -23.60
N ALA A 131 8.56 -12.58 -24.87
CA ALA A 131 7.37 -12.72 -25.72
C ALA A 131 6.37 -13.75 -25.17
N GLU A 132 6.82 -14.78 -24.45
CA GLU A 132 5.94 -15.76 -23.81
C GLU A 132 5.00 -15.14 -22.77
N CYS A 133 5.38 -13.99 -22.20
CA CYS A 133 4.52 -13.26 -21.28
C CYS A 133 3.31 -12.62 -22.00
N GLU A 134 3.32 -12.49 -23.33
CA GLU A 134 2.17 -12.01 -24.11
C GLU A 134 1.01 -13.03 -24.16
N LYS A 135 1.25 -14.31 -23.80
CA LYS A 135 0.19 -15.34 -23.70
C LYS A 135 -0.95 -14.97 -22.75
N ILE A 136 -0.68 -14.14 -21.75
CA ILE A 136 -1.67 -13.62 -20.79
C ILE A 136 -2.13 -12.19 -21.13
N GLY A 137 -1.87 -11.74 -22.36
CA GLY A 137 -2.23 -10.43 -22.90
C GLY A 137 -1.02 -9.67 -23.45
N PRO A 138 -1.09 -9.08 -24.65
CA PRO A 138 0.07 -8.48 -25.33
C PRO A 138 0.45 -7.10 -24.78
N ALA A 139 -0.53 -6.32 -24.29
CA ALA A 139 -0.27 -5.00 -23.74
C ALA A 139 0.41 -5.08 -22.36
N MET A 140 1.45 -4.29 -22.14
CA MET A 140 2.09 -4.13 -20.83
C MET A 140 1.21 -3.34 -19.87
N CYS A 141 1.50 -3.45 -18.57
CA CYS A 141 0.98 -2.46 -17.63
C CYS A 141 1.91 -1.25 -17.59
N ASN A 142 1.36 -0.05 -17.44
CA ASN A 142 2.14 1.19 -17.46
C ASN A 142 1.89 2.02 -16.19
N PRO A 143 2.39 1.58 -15.01
CA PRO A 143 2.15 2.25 -13.74
C PRO A 143 2.76 3.66 -13.68
N ILE A 144 3.88 3.88 -14.36
CA ILE A 144 4.51 5.21 -14.46
C ILE A 144 3.60 6.17 -15.23
N MET A 145 2.98 5.70 -16.33
CA MET A 145 1.99 6.50 -17.05
C MET A 145 0.70 6.71 -16.23
N GLN A 146 0.28 5.73 -15.42
CA GLN A 146 -0.83 5.94 -14.47
C GLN A 146 -0.52 7.10 -13.52
N ALA A 147 0.65 7.07 -12.88
CA ALA A 147 1.08 8.13 -11.97
C ALA A 147 1.16 9.48 -12.69
N ARG A 148 1.84 9.54 -13.84
CA ARG A 148 1.97 10.78 -14.64
C ARG A 148 0.62 11.39 -15.01
N LEU A 149 -0.36 10.57 -15.41
CA LEU A 149 -1.68 11.06 -15.79
C LEU A 149 -2.51 11.53 -14.59
N LEU A 150 -2.34 10.89 -13.42
CA LEU A 150 -2.97 11.34 -12.17
C LEU A 150 -2.33 12.62 -11.64
N ASN A 151 -1.00 12.74 -11.69
CA ASN A 151 -0.29 13.97 -11.35
C ASN A 151 -0.73 15.14 -12.27
N LYS A 152 -0.85 14.89 -13.58
CA LYS A 152 -1.41 15.87 -14.54
C LYS A 152 -2.85 16.26 -14.24
N ALA A 153 -3.63 15.31 -13.69
CA ALA A 153 -4.99 15.58 -13.24
C ALA A 153 -5.02 16.24 -11.86
N GLN A 154 -3.87 16.51 -11.23
CA GLN A 154 -3.73 17.18 -9.93
C GLN A 154 -4.65 16.55 -8.87
N THR A 155 -4.60 15.23 -8.75
CA THR A 155 -5.29 14.48 -7.69
C THR A 155 -4.65 14.77 -6.34
N ASP A 156 -5.46 14.93 -5.29
CA ASP A 156 -4.99 15.25 -3.93
C ASP A 156 -4.60 13.99 -3.14
N LEU A 157 -5.23 12.85 -3.45
CA LEU A 157 -4.96 11.54 -2.88
C LEU A 157 -5.12 10.48 -3.97
N ASN A 158 -4.20 9.52 -4.04
CA ASN A 158 -4.31 8.40 -4.96
C ASN A 158 -4.66 7.09 -4.22
N VAL A 159 -5.55 6.31 -4.81
CA VAL A 159 -5.97 4.99 -4.30
C VAL A 159 -5.62 3.91 -5.32
N VAL A 160 -4.81 2.94 -4.89
CA VAL A 160 -4.48 1.76 -5.68
C VAL A 160 -5.53 0.68 -5.52
N ILE A 161 -6.00 0.15 -6.66
CA ILE A 161 -6.93 -0.97 -6.73
C ILE A 161 -6.31 -2.09 -7.58
N GLY A 162 -5.60 -2.97 -6.88
CA GLY A 162 -5.13 -4.26 -7.37
C GLY A 162 -4.08 -4.23 -8.47
N LEU A 163 -3.13 -3.30 -8.41
CA LEU A 163 -1.93 -3.39 -9.24
C LEU A 163 -1.11 -4.65 -8.88
N CYS A 164 -0.16 -5.05 -9.73
CA CYS A 164 0.74 -6.17 -9.40
C CYS A 164 1.88 -5.65 -8.51
N VAL A 165 2.55 -6.52 -7.74
CA VAL A 165 3.62 -6.21 -6.77
C VAL A 165 4.79 -5.36 -7.31
N GLY A 166 5.13 -5.45 -8.60
CA GLY A 166 6.12 -4.55 -9.20
C GLY A 166 5.53 -3.23 -9.69
N HIS A 167 4.23 -3.23 -10.04
CA HIS A 167 3.54 -2.10 -10.62
C HIS A 167 3.00 -1.13 -9.57
N ASP A 168 2.54 -1.60 -8.42
CA ASP A 168 2.19 -0.75 -7.27
C ASP A 168 3.42 0.00 -6.76
N SER A 169 4.56 -0.68 -6.60
CA SER A 169 5.83 -0.11 -6.17
C SER A 169 6.30 1.01 -7.11
N LEU A 170 6.23 0.79 -8.43
CA LEU A 170 6.51 1.83 -9.41
C LEU A 170 5.49 2.97 -9.34
N PHE A 171 4.20 2.67 -9.17
CA PHE A 171 3.20 3.71 -9.02
C PHE A 171 3.48 4.61 -7.80
N TYR A 172 3.75 4.03 -6.63
CA TYR A 172 4.09 4.78 -5.41
C TYR A 172 5.31 5.67 -5.62
N LYS A 173 6.34 5.16 -6.29
CA LYS A 173 7.58 5.90 -6.55
C LYS A 173 7.38 7.16 -7.41
N TYR A 174 6.40 7.17 -8.30
CA TYR A 174 6.19 8.25 -9.27
C TYR A 174 4.92 9.08 -9.03
N SER A 175 4.14 8.77 -8.00
CA SER A 175 2.97 9.57 -7.61
C SER A 175 3.43 10.81 -6.85
N ASP A 176 2.94 11.98 -7.26
CA ASP A 176 3.24 13.23 -6.54
C ASP A 176 2.36 13.36 -5.28
N ALA A 177 1.12 12.88 -5.35
CA ALA A 177 0.22 12.80 -4.20
C ALA A 177 0.50 11.55 -3.35
N TYR A 178 0.14 11.57 -2.07
CA TYR A 178 0.16 10.38 -1.23
C TYR A 178 -0.70 9.27 -1.83
N VAL A 179 -0.31 8.04 -1.56
CA VAL A 179 -0.99 6.85 -2.07
C VAL A 179 -1.39 5.93 -0.95
N THR A 180 -2.61 5.42 -1.00
CA THR A 180 -3.07 4.31 -0.17
C THR A 180 -3.59 3.17 -1.05
N THR A 181 -3.67 1.96 -0.50
CA THR A 181 -4.21 0.79 -1.20
C THR A 181 -5.55 0.40 -0.61
N LEU A 182 -6.57 0.31 -1.47
CA LEU A 182 -7.85 -0.28 -1.09
C LEU A 182 -7.87 -1.79 -1.33
N VAL A 183 -7.28 -2.26 -2.44
CA VAL A 183 -7.26 -3.68 -2.79
C VAL A 183 -5.85 -4.12 -3.15
N THR A 184 -5.25 -4.98 -2.32
CA THR A 184 -4.03 -5.71 -2.66
C THR A 184 -4.40 -6.93 -3.48
N LYS A 185 -4.00 -6.97 -4.76
CA LYS A 185 -4.45 -8.03 -5.66
C LYS A 185 -3.81 -9.37 -5.31
N ASP A 186 -4.68 -10.34 -5.06
CA ASP A 186 -4.33 -11.75 -4.99
C ASP A 186 -5.47 -12.57 -5.60
N ARG A 187 -5.27 -13.08 -6.81
CA ARG A 187 -6.32 -13.83 -7.50
C ARG A 187 -6.63 -15.18 -6.85
N VAL A 188 -5.68 -15.73 -6.08
CA VAL A 188 -5.83 -17.05 -5.46
C VAL A 188 -6.66 -16.96 -4.19
N THR A 189 -6.50 -15.89 -3.42
CA THR A 189 -7.22 -15.70 -2.14
C THR A 189 -8.42 -14.77 -2.25
N GLY A 190 -8.84 -14.39 -3.47
CA GLY A 190 -9.97 -13.47 -3.67
C GLY A 190 -9.67 -12.04 -3.22
N ASN A 191 -8.43 -11.59 -3.45
CA ASN A 191 -7.85 -10.32 -3.00
C ASN A 191 -7.75 -10.17 -1.47
N ASN A 192 -7.59 -11.30 -0.77
CA ASN A 192 -7.37 -11.37 0.68
C ASN A 192 -6.02 -12.03 1.00
N PRO A 193 -4.88 -11.39 0.67
CA PRO A 193 -3.57 -12.04 0.76
C PRO A 193 -3.17 -12.45 2.18
N VAL A 194 -3.75 -11.85 3.23
CA VAL A 194 -3.47 -12.27 4.62
C VAL A 194 -3.94 -13.70 4.91
N ALA A 195 -4.92 -14.22 4.15
CA ALA A 195 -5.35 -15.61 4.25
C ALA A 195 -4.20 -16.60 4.04
N ALA A 196 -3.24 -16.28 3.16
CA ALA A 196 -2.06 -17.12 2.96
C ALA A 196 -1.21 -17.22 4.23
N LEU A 197 -1.05 -16.11 4.97
CA LEU A 197 -0.27 -16.04 6.21
C LEU A 197 -0.96 -16.80 7.35
N TYR A 198 -2.27 -16.65 7.50
CA TYR A 198 -3.03 -17.37 8.52
C TYR A 198 -2.91 -18.89 8.40
N THR A 199 -2.69 -19.39 7.18
CA THR A 199 -2.52 -20.82 6.90
C THR A 199 -1.05 -21.24 6.72
N ALA A 200 -0.10 -20.33 6.86
CA ALA A 200 1.31 -20.60 6.58
C ALA A 200 1.91 -21.65 7.53
N ASN A 201 1.48 -21.66 8.80
CA ASN A 201 1.91 -22.67 9.78
C ASN A 201 1.02 -23.93 9.79
N SER A 202 0.13 -24.09 8.80
CA SER A 202 -0.78 -25.24 8.68
C SER A 202 -0.86 -25.73 7.23
N TYR A 203 -1.99 -25.48 6.55
CA TYR A 203 -2.28 -26.01 5.23
C TYR A 203 -1.28 -25.55 4.16
N TYR A 204 -0.67 -24.37 4.31
CA TYR A 204 0.33 -23.84 3.38
C TYR A 204 1.77 -23.97 3.88
N HIS A 205 2.05 -24.75 4.93
CA HIS A 205 3.41 -24.93 5.45
C HIS A 205 4.38 -25.39 4.35
N LYS A 206 4.07 -26.51 3.69
CA LYS A 206 4.89 -27.06 2.60
C LYS A 206 4.98 -26.14 1.37
N LYS A 207 4.08 -25.16 1.24
CA LYS A 207 4.08 -24.20 0.14
C LYS A 207 5.10 -23.07 0.38
N PHE A 208 5.32 -22.69 1.63
CA PHE A 208 6.16 -21.53 1.98
C PHE A 208 7.46 -21.91 2.68
N PHE A 209 7.49 -23.01 3.43
CA PHE A 209 8.64 -23.48 4.18
C PHE A 209 9.14 -24.80 3.60
N LYS A 210 10.47 -24.90 3.45
CA LYS A 210 11.13 -26.15 3.11
C LYS A 210 11.36 -26.92 4.40
N ASP A 211 10.73 -28.08 4.54
CA ASP A 211 11.10 -29.01 5.60
C ASP A 211 12.51 -29.52 5.27
N ASN A 212 13.49 -29.20 6.11
CA ASN A 212 14.82 -29.79 5.98
C ASN A 212 14.69 -31.30 6.26
N LYS A 213 14.70 -32.10 5.19
CA LYS A 213 14.93 -33.54 5.27
C LYS A 213 16.41 -33.84 5.08
#